data_AF-A0A5N8UTN8-F1
#
_entry.id   AF-A0A5N8UTN8-F1
#
_cell.length_a   1.000
_cell.length_b   1.000
_cell.length_c   1.000
_cell.angle_alpha   90.00
_cell.angle_beta   90.00
_cell.angle_gamma   90.00
#
_symmetry.space_group_name_H-M   'P 1'
#
loop_
_entity.id
_entity.type
_entity.pdbx_description
1 polymer ?
#
loop_
_entity_poly.entity_id
_entity_poly.type
_entity_poly.pdbx_seq_one_letter_code
_entity_poly.pdbx_strand_id
1 'polypeptide(L)'
;MTELFSTNLQIIQQRWPVLASALKFQSFDDLDANLVTGSNQTISVNGIQLSSRHNRMSEAQLFISQLPLDCKQVTVYGIGMGDVPSLLTDSKLITNITVCPLNLGLFALLLSYTDQREWLTDRRITIIEIPNQHQIAESFISITPDLLLADNENAILRDLLVLENNREYANKQHQVDDPQLIERFNENIKYLELDPDASTLRLTHTQHNTLVIGAGPTLEDHYDYLRVQRALPIGKRPLMIAVDTAFKALSSQSIIPDILVSIDPNITLSHLPEEIPDSVTLVYFPRVPSSVIEHWTGPRFNAYSKATLYDELDAKHPKLRLFTNGSVIHPAVDLAAFLNSWEITLFGCDFSYPNNKTHAFWEDGLLGPKASEAKHWVINGHGDKVATDLNFRAYLRSLEHYIRLKPQVKFYQSSLDGARINGAQYRECKV
;
A
#
# COMPACT_ATOMS: atom_id res chain seq x y z
N MET A 1 10.84 -20.76 31.22
CA MET A 1 10.71 -19.35 31.62
C MET A 1 12.00 -18.94 32.33
N THR A 2 12.73 -17.94 31.82
CA THR A 2 14.03 -17.54 32.39
C THR A 2 13.86 -16.64 33.62
N GLU A 3 14.91 -16.46 34.41
CA GLU A 3 14.93 -15.51 35.53
C GLU A 3 14.72 -14.06 35.05
N LEU A 4 15.35 -13.70 33.92
CA LEU A 4 15.18 -12.41 33.26
C LEU A 4 13.73 -12.18 32.83
N PHE A 5 13.09 -13.19 32.21
CA PHE A 5 11.69 -13.07 31.82
C PHE A 5 10.80 -12.80 33.03
N SER A 6 10.98 -13.57 34.10
CA SER A 6 10.19 -13.44 35.34
C SER A 6 10.35 -12.05 35.96
N THR A 7 11.58 -11.53 35.99
CA THR A 7 11.91 -10.22 36.56
C THR A 7 11.29 -9.08 35.74
N ASN A 8 11.46 -9.10 34.42
CA ASN A 8 10.87 -8.09 33.54
C ASN A 8 9.33 -8.15 33.58
N LEU A 9 8.77 -9.36 33.52
CA LEU A 9 7.33 -9.59 33.53
C LEU A 9 6.68 -9.13 34.84
N GLN A 10 7.38 -9.15 35.97
CA GLN A 10 6.84 -8.64 37.23
C GLN A 10 6.50 -7.14 37.13
N ILE A 11 7.36 -6.33 36.50
CA ILE A 11 7.09 -4.90 36.27
C ILE A 11 5.94 -4.74 35.28
N ILE A 12 5.96 -5.50 34.18
CA ILE A 12 4.89 -5.46 33.18
C ILE A 12 3.56 -5.87 33.80
N GLN A 13 3.51 -6.89 34.65
CA GLN A 13 2.30 -7.34 35.34
C GLN A 13 1.71 -6.27 36.26
N GLN A 14 2.57 -5.46 36.89
CA GLN A 14 2.13 -4.36 37.76
C GLN A 14 1.61 -3.17 36.95
N ARG A 15 2.24 -2.83 35.82
CA ARG A 15 1.93 -1.63 35.04
C ARG A 15 0.93 -1.86 33.89
N TRP A 16 1.02 -3.01 33.25
CA TRP A 16 0.26 -3.42 32.05
C TRP A 16 -0.20 -4.88 32.18
N PRO A 17 -1.17 -5.17 33.08
CA PRO A 17 -1.57 -6.55 33.40
C PRO A 17 -2.13 -7.34 32.21
N VAL A 18 -2.79 -6.66 31.25
CA VAL A 18 -3.31 -7.29 30.02
C VAL A 18 -2.15 -7.77 29.14
N LEU A 19 -1.18 -6.89 28.87
CA LEU A 19 0.03 -7.23 28.14
C LEU A 19 0.83 -8.34 28.82
N ALA A 20 0.95 -8.31 30.15
CA ALA A 20 1.61 -9.39 30.89
C ALA A 20 0.91 -10.75 30.70
N SER A 21 -0.43 -10.75 30.62
CA SER A 21 -1.19 -11.95 30.30
C SER A 21 -0.88 -12.42 28.88
N ALA A 22 -0.92 -11.53 27.89
CA ALA A 22 -0.64 -11.87 26.50
C ALA A 22 0.78 -12.44 26.32
N LEU A 23 1.79 -11.83 26.93
CA LEU A 23 3.19 -12.28 26.88
C LEU A 23 3.40 -13.68 27.48
N LYS A 24 2.62 -14.08 28.49
CA LYS A 24 2.69 -15.43 29.08
C LYS A 24 2.21 -16.52 28.12
N PHE A 25 1.35 -16.18 27.16
CA PHE A 25 0.82 -17.12 26.17
C PHE A 25 1.60 -17.11 24.86
N GLN A 26 2.58 -16.22 24.70
CA GLN A 26 3.44 -16.22 23.52
C GLN A 26 4.42 -17.40 23.57
N SER A 27 4.49 -18.17 22.48
CA SER A 27 5.65 -18.97 22.16
C SER A 27 6.52 -18.20 21.17
N PHE A 28 7.83 -18.40 21.28
CA PHE A 28 8.81 -17.89 20.34
C PHE A 28 9.74 -19.01 19.85
N ASP A 29 9.28 -20.26 19.92
CA ASP A 29 10.06 -21.43 19.51
C ASP A 29 10.34 -21.45 18.00
N ASP A 30 9.46 -20.82 17.21
CA ASP A 30 9.61 -20.64 15.76
C ASP A 30 10.54 -19.46 15.37
N LEU A 31 11.05 -18.70 16.35
CA LEU A 31 12.01 -17.63 16.12
C LEU A 31 13.44 -18.19 16.23
N ASP A 32 14.17 -18.24 15.12
CA ASP A 32 15.58 -18.63 15.10
C ASP A 32 16.44 -17.51 15.68
N ALA A 33 16.61 -17.53 17.00
CA ALA A 33 17.29 -16.51 17.76
C ALA A 33 18.70 -16.93 18.18
N ASN A 34 19.69 -16.13 17.81
CA ASN A 34 21.09 -16.37 18.13
C ASN A 34 21.79 -15.07 18.57
N LEU A 35 22.71 -15.18 19.52
CA LEU A 35 23.53 -14.04 19.94
C LEU A 35 24.59 -13.73 18.87
N VAL A 36 24.65 -12.48 18.42
CA VAL A 36 25.66 -11.99 17.48
C VAL A 36 26.55 -10.99 18.17
N THR A 37 27.86 -11.23 18.11
CA THR A 37 28.88 -10.41 18.77
C THR A 37 29.71 -9.64 17.74
N GLY A 38 29.87 -8.34 17.99
CA GLY A 38 30.87 -7.46 17.37
C GLY A 38 31.62 -6.72 18.47
N SER A 39 31.65 -5.39 18.42
CA SER A 39 32.12 -4.57 19.54
C SER A 39 31.09 -4.46 20.66
N ASN A 40 29.82 -4.68 20.33
CA ASN A 40 28.71 -4.91 21.27
C ASN A 40 28.04 -6.26 20.95
N GLN A 41 26.97 -6.58 21.68
CA GLN A 41 26.17 -7.78 21.46
C GLN A 41 24.73 -7.40 21.12
N THR A 42 24.15 -8.13 20.17
CA THR A 42 22.75 -8.03 19.76
C THR A 42 22.18 -9.43 19.55
N ILE A 43 20.86 -9.56 19.58
CA ILE A 43 20.16 -10.77 19.20
C ILE A 43 19.87 -10.70 17.70
N SER A 44 20.17 -11.75 16.96
CA SER A 44 19.68 -11.96 15.59
C SER A 44 18.51 -12.90 15.64
N VAL A 45 17.38 -12.52 15.04
CA VAL A 45 16.17 -13.34 14.91
C VAL A 45 15.87 -13.53 13.43
N ASN A 46 15.77 -14.79 12.97
CA ASN A 46 15.53 -15.13 11.56
C ASN A 46 16.50 -14.43 10.61
N GLY A 47 17.78 -14.34 11.01
CA GLY A 47 18.83 -13.64 10.26
C GLY A 47 18.82 -12.11 10.35
N ILE A 48 17.89 -11.49 11.09
CA ILE A 48 17.79 -10.04 11.28
C ILE A 48 18.31 -9.65 12.67
N GLN A 49 19.33 -8.79 12.72
CA GLN A 49 19.84 -8.25 13.98
C GLN A 49 18.88 -7.19 14.56
N LEU A 50 18.52 -7.31 15.84
CA LEU A 50 17.60 -6.37 16.52
C LEU A 50 18.22 -5.00 16.80
N SER A 51 19.54 -4.89 16.65
CA SER A 51 20.30 -3.65 16.72
C SER A 51 21.68 -3.85 16.08
N SER A 52 22.45 -2.78 15.90
CA SER A 52 23.85 -2.84 15.51
C SER A 52 24.67 -3.67 16.50
N ARG A 53 25.33 -4.73 16.02
CA ARG A 53 26.34 -5.47 16.80
C ARG A 53 27.64 -4.69 17.07
N HIS A 54 27.82 -3.53 16.45
CA HIS A 54 29.05 -2.74 16.58
C HIS A 54 28.87 -1.53 17.50
N ASN A 55 27.72 -0.87 17.45
CA ASN A 55 27.43 0.26 18.34
C ASN A 55 25.91 0.47 18.48
N ARG A 56 25.35 -0.11 19.54
CA ARG A 56 23.91 -0.06 19.83
C ARG A 56 23.43 1.35 20.16
N MET A 57 24.20 2.06 20.97
CA MET A 57 23.84 3.40 21.43
C MET A 57 23.85 4.41 20.30
N SER A 58 24.80 4.33 19.37
CA SER A 58 24.82 5.24 18.21
C SER A 58 23.67 4.97 17.24
N GLU A 59 23.23 3.72 17.06
CA GLU A 59 22.03 3.43 16.27
C GLU A 59 20.76 3.98 16.94
N ALA A 60 20.60 3.78 18.24
CA ALA A 60 19.47 4.33 18.99
C ALA A 60 19.46 5.88 18.97
N GLN A 61 20.63 6.51 19.09
CA GLN A 61 20.78 7.97 18.92
C GLN A 61 20.43 8.42 17.51
N LEU A 62 20.77 7.66 16.48
CA LEU A 62 20.39 7.97 15.10
C LEU A 62 18.87 8.02 14.94
N PHE A 63 18.15 7.02 15.47
CA PHE A 63 16.68 7.03 15.48
C PHE A 63 16.12 8.26 16.22
N ILE A 64 16.63 8.56 17.41
CA ILE A 64 16.16 9.70 18.22
C ILE A 64 16.45 11.03 17.53
N SER A 65 17.57 11.14 16.81
CA SER A 65 17.98 12.37 16.10
C SER A 65 17.03 12.78 14.97
N GLN A 66 16.16 11.88 14.51
CA GLN A 66 15.16 12.16 13.48
C GLN A 66 13.90 12.84 14.04
N LEU A 67 13.74 12.89 15.36
CA LEU A 67 12.58 13.55 15.99
C LEU A 67 12.69 15.08 15.91
N PRO A 68 11.55 15.80 15.92
CA PRO A 68 11.54 17.25 16.10
C PRO A 68 12.24 17.68 17.40
N LEU A 69 12.98 18.80 17.35
CA LEU A 69 13.79 19.29 18.48
C LEU A 69 12.99 19.65 19.73
N ASP A 70 11.72 20.05 19.56
CA ASP A 70 10.79 20.44 20.63
C ASP A 70 9.82 19.32 21.04
N CYS A 71 10.07 18.10 20.56
CA CYS A 71 9.23 16.93 20.82
C CYS A 71 9.15 16.62 22.33
N LYS A 72 7.92 16.57 22.86
CA LYS A 72 7.63 16.19 24.26
C LYS A 72 7.01 14.80 24.39
N GLN A 73 6.42 14.30 23.31
CA GLN A 73 5.72 13.03 23.27
C GLN A 73 6.20 12.24 22.06
N VAL A 74 6.61 11.00 22.28
CA VAL A 74 7.12 10.13 21.21
C VAL A 74 6.44 8.76 21.29
N THR A 75 6.11 8.22 20.12
CA THR A 75 5.69 6.81 19.99
C THR A 75 6.79 6.02 19.31
N VAL A 76 7.27 4.95 19.96
CA VAL A 76 8.27 4.02 19.42
C VAL A 76 7.54 2.77 18.95
N TYR A 77 7.53 2.53 17.64
CA TYR A 77 6.98 1.33 17.03
C TYR A 77 8.09 0.29 16.87
N GLY A 78 7.96 -0.81 17.59
CA GLY A 78 9.02 -1.79 17.79
C GLY A 78 9.84 -1.51 19.04
N ILE A 79 10.67 -2.49 19.43
CA ILE A 79 11.47 -2.44 20.65
C ILE A 79 12.97 -2.60 20.32
N GLY A 80 13.31 -3.37 19.29
CA GLY A 80 14.70 -3.75 19.01
C GLY A 80 15.31 -4.45 20.23
N MET A 81 16.43 -3.93 20.71
CA MET A 81 17.06 -4.39 21.96
C MET A 81 16.66 -3.59 23.22
N GLY A 82 15.72 -2.63 23.10
CA GLY A 82 15.31 -1.73 24.19
C GLY A 82 16.13 -0.44 24.30
N ASP A 83 17.11 -0.22 23.41
CA ASP A 83 18.05 0.91 23.50
C ASP A 83 17.38 2.27 23.31
N VAL A 84 16.45 2.36 22.35
CA VAL A 84 15.71 3.61 22.07
C VAL A 84 14.84 4.02 23.26
N PRO A 85 13.94 3.17 23.81
CA PRO A 85 13.18 3.57 24.99
C PRO A 85 14.08 3.88 26.19
N SER A 86 15.17 3.14 26.43
CA SER A 86 16.15 3.49 27.47
C SER A 86 16.72 4.90 27.29
N LEU A 87 17.28 5.22 26.12
CA LEU A 87 17.85 6.56 25.86
C LEU A 87 16.82 7.69 25.95
N LEU A 88 15.58 7.45 25.53
CA LEU A 88 14.51 8.45 25.65
C LEU A 88 14.21 8.79 27.12
N THR A 89 14.44 7.87 28.05
CA THR A 89 14.30 8.17 29.49
C THR A 89 15.38 9.10 30.03
N ASP A 90 16.53 9.26 29.37
CA ASP A 90 17.51 10.26 29.78
C ASP A 90 17.12 11.69 29.34
N SER A 91 16.19 11.82 28.40
CA SER A 91 15.73 13.13 27.92
C SER A 91 14.88 13.85 28.97
N LYS A 92 15.26 15.08 29.31
CA LYS A 92 14.48 15.98 30.17
C LYS A 92 13.30 16.63 29.45
N LEU A 93 13.31 16.64 28.12
CA LEU A 93 12.29 17.27 27.29
C LEU A 93 11.07 16.36 27.10
N ILE A 94 11.33 15.05 26.97
CA ILE A 94 10.31 14.03 26.72
C ILE A 94 9.57 13.72 28.02
N THR A 95 8.27 13.98 28.01
CA THR A 95 7.37 13.77 29.16
C THR A 95 6.48 12.55 29.00
N ASN A 96 6.30 12.03 27.78
CA ASN A 96 5.54 10.81 27.51
C ASN A 96 6.22 9.97 26.41
N ILE A 97 6.40 8.67 26.68
CA ILE A 97 6.97 7.72 25.74
C ILE A 97 5.98 6.57 25.60
N THR A 98 5.40 6.43 24.42
CA THR A 98 4.55 5.29 24.09
C THR A 98 5.40 4.26 23.37
N VAL A 99 5.40 2.99 23.79
CA VAL A 99 6.07 1.88 23.11
C VAL A 99 5.02 0.92 22.57
N CYS A 100 5.12 0.58 21.30
CA CYS A 100 4.18 -0.29 20.58
C CYS A 100 4.95 -1.50 20.04
N PRO A 101 4.97 -2.65 20.74
CA PRO A 101 5.55 -3.87 20.21
C PRO A 101 4.85 -4.26 18.90
N LEU A 102 5.62 -4.57 17.85
CA LEU A 102 5.08 -5.00 16.55
C LEU A 102 5.06 -6.54 16.39
N ASN A 103 5.61 -7.25 17.37
CA ASN A 103 5.59 -8.70 17.48
C ASN A 103 5.73 -9.08 18.96
N LEU A 104 4.66 -9.63 19.55
CA LEU A 104 4.65 -9.99 20.96
C LEU A 104 5.55 -11.20 21.28
N GLY A 105 5.69 -12.15 20.35
CA GLY A 105 6.63 -13.26 20.48
C GLY A 105 8.07 -12.77 20.53
N LEU A 106 8.42 -11.81 19.68
CA LEU A 106 9.73 -11.16 19.69
C LEU A 106 9.98 -10.39 21.00
N PHE A 107 8.95 -9.72 21.53
CA PHE A 107 9.07 -9.03 22.82
C PHE A 107 9.28 -10.03 23.97
N ALA A 108 8.51 -11.11 24.01
CA ALA A 108 8.68 -12.17 25.01
C ALA A 108 10.07 -12.82 24.93
N LEU A 109 10.60 -13.00 23.72
CA LEU A 109 11.96 -13.45 23.49
C LEU A 109 12.97 -12.47 24.10
N LEU A 110 12.90 -11.18 23.75
CA LEU A 110 13.81 -10.16 24.28
C LEU A 110 13.82 -10.13 25.81
N LEU A 111 12.63 -10.16 26.43
CA LEU A 111 12.48 -10.19 27.89
C LEU A 111 13.10 -11.43 28.54
N SER A 112 13.26 -12.52 27.78
CA SER A 112 13.87 -13.76 28.25
C SER A 112 15.40 -13.73 28.22
N TYR A 113 16.01 -12.91 27.36
CA TYR A 113 17.46 -12.84 27.14
C TYR A 113 18.12 -11.58 27.67
N THR A 114 17.35 -10.54 27.98
CA THR A 114 17.90 -9.23 28.36
C THR A 114 17.16 -8.61 29.53
N ASP A 115 17.89 -7.87 30.35
CA ASP A 115 17.30 -7.05 31.40
C ASP A 115 16.74 -5.75 30.79
N GLN A 116 15.44 -5.54 30.93
CA GLN A 116 14.72 -4.40 30.35
C GLN A 116 14.19 -3.46 31.45
N ARG A 117 14.60 -3.66 32.71
CA ARG A 117 14.09 -2.91 33.87
C ARG A 117 14.31 -1.40 33.78
N GLU A 118 15.41 -0.97 33.16
CA GLU A 118 15.80 0.44 33.03
C GLU A 118 14.64 1.30 32.52
N TRP A 119 14.13 1.01 31.32
CA TRP A 119 13.01 1.77 30.76
C TRP A 119 11.65 1.23 31.24
N LEU A 120 11.51 -0.08 31.50
CA LEU A 120 10.23 -0.65 31.97
C LEU A 120 9.77 -0.07 33.30
N THR A 121 10.66 0.49 34.12
CA THR A 121 10.31 1.14 35.40
C THR A 121 10.04 2.65 35.29
N ASP A 122 10.38 3.30 34.16
CA ASP A 122 10.20 4.74 34.02
C ASP A 122 8.71 5.11 33.90
N ARG A 123 8.25 6.01 34.77
CA ARG A 123 6.84 6.44 34.86
C ARG A 123 6.28 7.11 33.60
N ARG A 124 7.13 7.59 32.69
CA ARG A 124 6.73 8.21 31.41
C ARG A 124 6.45 7.19 30.32
N ILE A 125 6.87 5.95 30.50
CA ILE A 125 6.63 4.87 29.55
C ILE A 125 5.18 4.39 29.67
N THR A 126 4.52 4.21 28.54
CA THR A 126 3.26 3.47 28.38
C THR A 126 3.44 2.47 27.25
N ILE A 127 3.04 1.21 27.46
CA ILE A 127 3.07 0.21 26.39
C ILE A 127 1.65 0.02 25.84
N ILE A 128 1.50 0.14 24.53
CA ILE A 128 0.27 -0.18 23.81
C ILE A 128 0.48 -1.51 23.08
N GLU A 129 -0.18 -2.56 23.57
CA GLU A 129 -0.11 -3.90 23.00
C GLU A 129 -0.74 -3.99 21.59
N ILE A 130 -1.88 -3.32 21.41
CA ILE A 130 -2.64 -3.34 20.15
C ILE A 130 -2.72 -1.90 19.62
N PRO A 131 -1.72 -1.44 18.85
CA PRO A 131 -1.74 -0.09 18.29
C PRO A 131 -2.81 0.06 17.20
N ASN A 132 -3.19 1.31 16.93
CA ASN A 132 -4.09 1.62 15.81
C ASN A 132 -3.43 1.21 14.48
N GLN A 133 -4.10 0.34 13.74
CA GLN A 133 -3.57 -0.21 12.49
C GLN A 133 -3.66 0.74 11.29
N HIS A 134 -4.37 1.87 11.41
CA HIS A 134 -4.66 2.75 10.29
C HIS A 134 -4.17 4.18 10.50
N GLN A 135 -3.48 4.44 11.61
CA GLN A 135 -2.99 5.76 11.96
C GLN A 135 -1.64 5.63 12.66
N ILE A 136 -0.67 6.41 12.18
CA ILE A 136 0.63 6.59 12.82
C ILE A 136 0.59 7.83 13.71
N ALA A 137 1.36 7.83 14.78
CA ALA A 137 1.57 9.01 15.60
C ALA A 137 2.35 10.08 14.82
N GLU A 138 2.17 11.35 15.17
CA GLU A 138 2.87 12.48 14.52
C GLU A 138 4.37 12.45 14.78
N SER A 139 4.77 12.37 16.06
CA SER A 139 6.15 12.19 16.49
C SER A 139 6.41 10.72 16.81
N PHE A 140 7.06 10.02 15.89
CA PHE A 140 7.33 8.59 16.05
C PHE A 140 8.74 8.19 15.68
N ILE A 141 9.17 7.07 16.23
CA ILE A 141 10.32 6.28 15.80
C ILE A 141 9.79 4.92 15.38
N SER A 142 10.30 4.37 14.28
CA SER A 142 10.04 2.97 13.93
C SER A 142 11.36 2.19 13.89
N ILE A 143 11.41 1.12 14.66
CA ILE A 143 12.60 0.29 14.79
C ILE A 143 12.68 -0.64 13.58
N THR A 144 13.68 -0.42 12.72
CA THR A 144 13.78 -1.10 11.42
C THR A 144 13.74 -2.63 11.50
N PRO A 145 14.49 -3.30 12.41
CA PRO A 145 14.38 -4.75 12.58
C PRO A 145 12.97 -5.24 12.91
N ASP A 146 12.23 -4.54 13.77
CA ASP A 146 10.87 -4.88 14.15
C ASP A 146 9.88 -4.74 12.98
N LEU A 147 10.12 -3.83 12.03
CA LEU A 147 9.31 -3.75 10.80
C LEU A 147 9.47 -5.00 9.90
N LEU A 148 10.67 -5.58 9.90
CA LEU A 148 10.97 -6.83 9.15
C LEU A 148 10.41 -8.05 9.87
N LEU A 149 10.38 -8.02 11.21
CA LEU A 149 9.93 -9.11 12.08
C LEU A 149 8.50 -8.93 12.59
N ALA A 150 7.74 -7.96 12.07
CA ALA A 150 6.37 -7.70 12.50
C ALA A 150 5.48 -8.94 12.33
N ASP A 151 4.57 -9.14 13.28
CA ASP A 151 3.55 -10.19 13.22
C ASP A 151 2.45 -9.86 12.20
N ASN A 152 1.50 -10.79 12.02
CA ASN A 152 0.45 -10.66 11.02
C ASN A 152 -0.53 -9.55 11.38
N GLU A 153 -0.80 -9.41 12.68
CA GLU A 153 -1.71 -8.48 13.29
C GLU A 153 -1.27 -7.03 13.06
N ASN A 154 0.05 -6.78 13.05
CA ASN A 154 0.65 -5.48 12.79
C ASN A 154 1.06 -5.26 11.33
N ALA A 155 0.70 -6.15 10.40
CA ALA A 155 1.12 -6.06 9.01
C ALA A 155 0.74 -4.72 8.34
N ILE A 156 -0.45 -4.20 8.66
CA ILE A 156 -0.95 -2.94 8.10
C ILE A 156 -0.16 -1.75 8.65
N LEU A 157 -0.02 -1.67 9.97
CA LEU A 157 0.75 -0.61 10.62
C LEU A 157 2.20 -0.62 10.14
N ARG A 158 2.81 -1.81 10.02
CA ARG A 158 4.14 -2.01 9.46
C ARG A 158 4.24 -1.41 8.06
N ASP A 159 3.27 -1.68 7.19
CA ASP A 159 3.26 -1.11 5.84
C ASP A 159 3.18 0.42 5.88
N LEU A 160 2.31 1.00 6.73
CA LEU A 160 2.19 2.46 6.88
C LEU A 160 3.50 3.11 7.38
N LEU A 161 4.15 2.50 8.37
CA LEU A 161 5.42 2.97 8.91
C LEU A 161 6.53 2.93 7.84
N VAL A 162 6.60 1.82 7.08
CA VAL A 162 7.55 1.70 5.97
C VAL A 162 7.30 2.77 4.90
N LEU A 163 6.03 3.04 4.56
CA LEU A 163 5.69 4.07 3.57
C LEU A 163 6.08 5.47 4.06
N GLU A 164 5.77 5.81 5.31
CA GLU A 164 6.10 7.12 5.86
C GLU A 164 7.62 7.33 5.97
N ASN A 165 8.37 6.33 6.44
CA ASN A 165 9.83 6.38 6.50
C ASN A 165 10.49 6.63 5.14
N ASN A 166 9.85 6.18 4.06
CA ASN A 166 10.38 6.31 2.70
C ASN A 166 9.71 7.44 1.91
N ARG A 167 8.77 8.19 2.49
CA ARG A 167 7.94 9.18 1.79
C ARG A 167 8.76 10.25 1.08
N GLU A 168 9.73 10.82 1.78
CA GLU A 168 10.60 11.86 1.19
C GLU A 168 11.41 11.31 0.01
N TYR A 169 11.96 10.11 0.14
CA TYR A 169 12.72 9.47 -0.93
C TYR A 169 11.83 9.15 -2.14
N ALA A 170 10.65 8.57 -1.91
CA ALA A 170 9.68 8.25 -2.96
C ALA A 170 9.23 9.51 -3.72
N ASN A 171 9.02 10.63 -3.02
CA ASN A 171 8.55 11.87 -3.63
C ASN A 171 9.64 12.64 -4.40
N LYS A 172 10.94 12.32 -4.22
CA LYS A 172 12.02 12.97 -4.98
C LYS A 172 11.89 12.78 -6.49
N GLN A 173 11.25 11.69 -6.95
CA GLN A 173 11.02 11.40 -8.38
C GLN A 173 9.78 12.11 -8.95
N HIS A 174 9.06 12.90 -8.16
CA HIS A 174 7.82 13.57 -8.55
C HIS A 174 7.88 15.08 -8.29
N GLN A 175 8.98 15.70 -8.70
CA GLN A 175 9.18 17.14 -8.57
C GLN A 175 8.38 17.90 -9.63
N VAL A 176 7.83 19.06 -9.25
CA VAL A 176 7.05 19.93 -10.15
C VAL A 176 7.91 20.42 -11.32
N ASP A 177 9.21 20.59 -11.10
CA ASP A 177 10.16 21.13 -12.07
C ASP A 177 10.87 20.04 -12.91
N ASP A 178 10.35 18.80 -12.95
CA ASP A 178 10.91 17.74 -13.78
C ASP A 178 10.81 18.11 -15.28
N PRO A 179 11.94 18.34 -15.99
CA PRO A 179 11.92 18.76 -17.38
C PRO A 179 11.19 17.78 -18.31
N GLN A 180 11.30 16.47 -18.05
CA GLN A 180 10.64 15.45 -18.89
C GLN A 180 9.12 15.50 -18.73
N LEU A 181 8.65 15.79 -17.51
CA LEU A 181 7.23 15.93 -17.21
C LEU A 181 6.65 17.19 -17.86
N ILE A 182 7.37 18.32 -17.75
CA ILE A 182 6.98 19.59 -18.37
C ILE A 182 6.95 19.45 -19.89
N GLU A 183 7.97 18.82 -20.49
CA GLU A 183 8.00 18.53 -21.92
C GLU A 183 6.79 17.70 -22.33
N ARG A 184 6.49 16.62 -21.60
CA ARG A 184 5.30 15.79 -21.86
C ARG A 184 3.98 16.56 -21.75
N PHE A 185 3.85 17.45 -20.78
CA PHE A 185 2.66 18.30 -20.65
C PHE A 185 2.51 19.24 -21.86
N ASN A 186 3.61 19.83 -22.32
CA ASN A 186 3.61 20.69 -23.49
C ASN A 186 3.28 19.93 -24.78
N GLU A 187 3.81 18.71 -24.96
CA GLU A 187 3.46 17.85 -26.10
C GLU A 187 1.96 17.55 -26.17
N ASN A 188 1.35 17.34 -25.01
CA ASN A 188 -0.05 16.94 -24.89
C ASN A 188 -1.02 18.11 -24.78
N ILE A 189 -0.56 19.36 -24.65
CA ILE A 189 -1.42 20.53 -24.37
C ILE A 189 -2.56 20.68 -25.38
N LYS A 190 -2.27 20.46 -26.67
CA LYS A 190 -3.27 20.52 -27.76
C LYS A 190 -4.41 19.52 -27.55
N TYR A 191 -4.12 18.34 -26.98
CA TYR A 191 -5.13 17.33 -26.68
C TYR A 191 -5.92 17.70 -25.42
N LEU A 192 -5.29 18.29 -24.42
CA LEU A 192 -5.95 18.74 -23.19
C LEU A 192 -6.96 19.89 -23.44
N GLU A 193 -6.70 20.70 -24.46
CA GLU A 193 -7.61 21.75 -24.93
C GLU A 193 -8.74 21.21 -25.82
N LEU A 194 -8.43 20.26 -26.69
CA LEU A 194 -9.39 19.69 -27.66
C LEU A 194 -10.35 18.69 -27.01
N ASP A 195 -9.81 17.77 -26.21
CA ASP A 195 -10.57 16.65 -25.68
C ASP A 195 -11.39 17.08 -24.43
N PRO A 196 -12.64 16.61 -24.31
CA PRO A 196 -13.52 16.98 -23.21
C PRO A 196 -13.00 16.54 -21.85
N ASP A 197 -13.45 17.26 -20.81
CA ASP A 197 -13.23 16.88 -19.43
C ASP A 197 -13.95 15.57 -19.10
N ALA A 198 -13.24 14.62 -18.47
CA ALA A 198 -13.80 13.37 -17.97
C ALA A 198 -14.98 13.56 -17.01
N SER A 199 -15.14 14.75 -16.39
CA SER A 199 -16.33 15.06 -15.58
C SER A 199 -17.65 14.93 -16.37
N THR A 200 -17.60 15.19 -17.68
CA THR A 200 -18.77 15.15 -18.57
C THR A 200 -19.28 13.74 -18.84
N LEU A 201 -18.48 12.70 -18.58
CA LEU A 201 -18.91 11.29 -18.66
C LEU A 201 -20.06 10.97 -17.69
N ARG A 202 -20.23 11.77 -16.63
CA ARG A 202 -21.37 11.64 -15.70
C ARG A 202 -22.72 11.92 -16.36
N LEU A 203 -22.73 12.57 -17.53
CA LEU A 203 -23.94 12.83 -18.31
C LEU A 203 -24.41 11.60 -19.10
N THR A 204 -23.50 10.71 -19.46
CA THR A 204 -23.76 9.54 -20.31
C THR A 204 -23.76 8.22 -19.53
N HIS A 205 -23.05 8.16 -18.40
CA HIS A 205 -22.99 6.97 -17.55
C HIS A 205 -23.88 7.13 -16.31
N THR A 206 -24.91 6.28 -16.24
CA THR A 206 -25.91 6.26 -15.15
C THR A 206 -25.94 4.93 -14.41
N GLN A 207 -25.04 4.00 -14.76
CA GLN A 207 -24.92 2.70 -14.11
C GLN A 207 -24.57 2.88 -12.63
N HIS A 208 -25.21 2.06 -11.80
CA HIS A 208 -25.02 2.05 -10.36
C HIS A 208 -23.95 1.06 -9.89
N ASN A 209 -23.67 0.07 -10.73
CA ASN A 209 -22.70 -0.99 -10.51
C ASN A 209 -21.56 -0.82 -11.52
N THR A 210 -20.32 -0.81 -11.03
CA THR A 210 -19.13 -0.73 -11.88
C THR A 210 -18.19 -1.88 -11.58
N LEU A 211 -17.70 -2.52 -12.64
CA LEU A 211 -16.61 -3.48 -12.59
C LEU A 211 -15.33 -2.71 -12.92
N VAL A 212 -14.46 -2.54 -11.94
CA VAL A 212 -13.14 -1.93 -12.14
C VAL A 212 -12.12 -3.06 -12.30
N ILE A 213 -11.40 -3.04 -13.41
CA ILE A 213 -10.59 -4.15 -13.88
C ILE A 213 -9.11 -3.72 -13.91
N GLY A 214 -8.34 -4.22 -12.95
CA GLY A 214 -6.89 -4.16 -12.90
C GLY A 214 -6.23 -5.24 -13.76
N ALA A 215 -4.90 -5.28 -13.76
CA ALA A 215 -4.10 -6.18 -14.59
C ALA A 215 -3.50 -7.37 -13.82
N GLY A 216 -3.86 -7.56 -12.56
CA GLY A 216 -3.33 -8.63 -11.72
C GLY A 216 -3.72 -10.04 -12.21
N PRO A 217 -2.92 -11.08 -11.89
CA PRO A 217 -3.12 -12.45 -12.36
C PRO A 217 -4.52 -13.03 -12.15
N THR A 218 -5.21 -12.70 -11.04
CA THR A 218 -6.55 -13.29 -10.74
C THR A 218 -7.64 -12.82 -11.69
N LEU A 219 -7.33 -11.86 -12.58
CA LEU A 219 -8.21 -11.51 -13.70
C LEU A 219 -8.50 -12.74 -14.59
N GLU A 220 -7.53 -13.64 -14.76
CA GLU A 220 -7.65 -14.83 -15.62
C GLU A 220 -8.82 -15.74 -15.21
N ASP A 221 -9.12 -15.81 -13.91
CA ASP A 221 -10.20 -16.63 -13.35
C ASP A 221 -11.60 -16.06 -13.61
N HIS A 222 -11.69 -14.81 -14.05
CA HIS A 222 -12.95 -14.06 -14.13
C HIS A 222 -13.39 -13.70 -15.56
N TYR A 223 -12.67 -14.15 -16.59
CA TYR A 223 -13.00 -13.81 -17.97
C TYR A 223 -14.41 -14.24 -18.39
N ASP A 224 -14.85 -15.44 -17.99
CA ASP A 224 -16.19 -15.93 -18.34
C ASP A 224 -17.29 -15.07 -17.71
N TYR A 225 -17.15 -14.73 -16.43
CA TYR A 225 -18.07 -13.83 -15.75
C TYR A 225 -18.12 -12.46 -16.42
N LEU A 226 -16.95 -11.87 -16.68
CA LEU A 226 -16.86 -10.56 -17.34
C LEU A 226 -17.50 -10.58 -18.74
N ARG A 227 -17.32 -11.65 -19.51
CA ARG A 227 -17.97 -11.80 -20.83
C ARG A 227 -19.49 -11.86 -20.72
N VAL A 228 -20.01 -12.61 -19.74
CA VAL A 228 -21.46 -12.68 -19.47
C VAL A 228 -22.00 -11.30 -19.05
N GLN A 229 -21.30 -10.58 -18.17
CA GLN A 229 -21.72 -9.23 -17.77
C GLN A 229 -21.69 -8.25 -18.94
N ARG A 230 -20.70 -8.35 -19.84
CA ARG A 230 -20.59 -7.48 -21.03
C ARG A 230 -21.73 -7.72 -22.00
N ALA A 231 -22.19 -8.96 -22.13
CA ALA A 231 -23.28 -9.35 -23.03
C ALA A 231 -24.69 -8.95 -22.54
N LEU A 232 -24.82 -8.47 -21.30
CA LEU A 232 -26.10 -7.97 -20.78
C LEU A 232 -26.57 -6.72 -21.57
N PRO A 233 -27.89 -6.46 -21.67
CA PRO A 233 -28.41 -5.26 -22.30
C PRO A 233 -27.85 -3.98 -21.66
N ILE A 234 -27.65 -2.91 -22.44
CA ILE A 234 -27.01 -1.64 -22.00
C ILE A 234 -27.62 -1.07 -20.71
N GLY A 235 -28.94 -1.15 -20.53
CA GLY A 235 -29.64 -0.66 -19.33
C GLY A 235 -29.56 -1.58 -18.11
N LYS A 236 -28.95 -2.76 -18.24
CA LYS A 236 -28.79 -3.76 -17.17
C LYS A 236 -27.33 -4.12 -16.89
N ARG A 237 -26.45 -3.98 -17.88
CA ARG A 237 -25.03 -4.31 -17.73
C ARG A 237 -24.34 -3.29 -16.82
N PRO A 238 -23.39 -3.74 -15.97
CA PRO A 238 -22.57 -2.83 -15.20
C PRO A 238 -21.63 -2.04 -16.12
N LEU A 239 -21.18 -0.88 -15.66
CA LEU A 239 -20.10 -0.14 -16.32
C LEU A 239 -18.78 -0.92 -16.16
N MET A 240 -18.00 -1.05 -17.22
CA MET A 240 -16.67 -1.68 -17.16
C MET A 240 -15.58 -0.62 -17.35
N ILE A 241 -14.80 -0.38 -16.30
CA ILE A 241 -13.64 0.52 -16.33
C ILE A 241 -12.38 -0.34 -16.16
N ALA A 242 -11.52 -0.37 -17.17
CA ALA A 242 -10.26 -1.13 -17.13
C ALA A 242 -9.05 -0.20 -17.07
N VAL A 243 -7.96 -0.67 -16.47
CA VAL A 243 -6.64 -0.03 -16.57
C VAL A 243 -5.98 -0.42 -17.90
N ASP A 244 -5.10 0.44 -18.41
CA ASP A 244 -4.36 0.26 -19.68
C ASP A 244 -3.73 -1.12 -19.88
N THR A 245 -2.94 -1.60 -18.94
CA THR A 245 -2.21 -2.87 -19.00
C THR A 245 -3.10 -4.11 -18.94
N ALA A 246 -4.36 -3.97 -18.50
CA ALA A 246 -5.35 -5.06 -18.54
C ALA A 246 -5.98 -5.23 -19.92
N PHE A 247 -5.88 -4.21 -20.79
CA PHE A 247 -6.67 -4.17 -22.02
C PHE A 247 -6.30 -5.26 -23.01
N LYS A 248 -5.01 -5.58 -23.14
CA LYS A 248 -4.53 -6.65 -24.01
C LYS A 248 -5.07 -8.02 -23.58
N ALA A 249 -5.05 -8.28 -22.27
CA ALA A 249 -5.59 -9.50 -21.68
C ALA A 249 -7.09 -9.64 -21.96
N LEU A 250 -7.86 -8.57 -21.69
CA LEU A 250 -9.31 -8.53 -21.96
C LEU A 250 -9.65 -8.73 -23.44
N SER A 251 -8.92 -8.05 -24.33
CA SER A 251 -9.14 -8.13 -25.78
C SER A 251 -8.86 -9.52 -26.33
N SER A 252 -7.83 -10.22 -25.81
CA SER A 252 -7.54 -11.61 -26.17
C SER A 252 -8.70 -12.58 -25.85
N GLN A 253 -9.59 -12.18 -24.94
CA GLN A 253 -10.77 -12.94 -24.50
C GLN A 253 -12.08 -12.38 -25.07
N SER A 254 -11.99 -11.45 -26.03
CA SER A 254 -13.10 -10.71 -26.62
C SER A 254 -13.96 -9.95 -25.61
N ILE A 255 -13.33 -9.46 -24.52
CA ILE A 255 -13.96 -8.62 -23.52
C ILE A 255 -13.57 -7.17 -23.80
N ILE A 256 -14.54 -6.35 -24.16
CA ILE A 256 -14.31 -4.94 -24.47
C ILE A 256 -14.79 -4.10 -23.27
N PRO A 257 -13.93 -3.29 -22.62
CA PRO A 257 -14.37 -2.37 -21.56
C PRO A 257 -15.16 -1.17 -22.14
N ASP A 258 -15.83 -0.41 -21.27
CA ASP A 258 -16.47 0.85 -21.67
C ASP A 258 -15.50 2.02 -21.63
N ILE A 259 -14.68 2.04 -20.58
CA ILE A 259 -13.68 3.07 -20.33
C ILE A 259 -12.34 2.38 -20.05
N LEU A 260 -11.29 2.88 -20.68
CA LEU A 260 -9.91 2.61 -20.32
C LEU A 260 -9.33 3.83 -19.59
N VAL A 261 -8.65 3.61 -18.46
CA VAL A 261 -7.92 4.67 -17.74
C VAL A 261 -6.42 4.49 -17.96
N SER A 262 -5.74 5.59 -18.32
CA SER A 262 -4.30 5.60 -18.58
C SER A 262 -3.64 6.80 -17.88
N ILE A 263 -2.61 6.54 -17.08
CA ILE A 263 -1.80 7.57 -16.41
C ILE A 263 -0.31 7.24 -16.42
N ASP A 264 0.08 6.01 -16.75
CA ASP A 264 1.49 5.61 -16.74
C ASP A 264 2.28 6.36 -17.83
N PRO A 265 3.38 7.06 -17.49
CA PRO A 265 4.23 7.71 -18.50
C PRO A 265 4.98 6.72 -19.41
N ASN A 266 5.07 5.45 -19.01
CA ASN A 266 5.80 4.39 -19.70
C ASN A 266 4.88 3.47 -20.51
N ILE A 267 3.58 3.73 -20.55
CA ILE A 267 2.67 2.96 -21.41
C ILE A 267 3.04 3.18 -22.88
N THR A 268 3.05 2.10 -23.68
CA THR A 268 3.34 2.16 -25.11
C THR A 268 2.31 1.34 -25.87
N LEU A 269 2.25 1.49 -27.19
CA LEU A 269 1.33 0.74 -28.03
C LEU A 269 1.52 -0.79 -27.93
N SER A 270 2.71 -1.28 -27.57
CA SER A 270 2.93 -2.73 -27.39
C SER A 270 2.17 -3.31 -26.19
N HIS A 271 1.85 -2.46 -25.20
CA HIS A 271 1.04 -2.80 -24.02
C HIS A 271 -0.46 -2.85 -24.32
N LEU A 272 -0.88 -2.34 -25.48
CA LEU A 272 -2.27 -2.31 -25.92
C LEU A 272 -2.53 -3.42 -26.96
N PRO A 273 -3.80 -3.78 -27.21
CA PRO A 273 -4.14 -4.62 -28.37
C PRO A 273 -3.80 -3.90 -29.68
N GLU A 274 -3.53 -4.68 -30.74
CA GLU A 274 -3.24 -4.12 -32.08
C GLU A 274 -4.42 -3.32 -32.64
N GLU A 275 -5.64 -3.81 -32.41
CA GLU A 275 -6.87 -3.13 -32.77
C GLU A 275 -7.57 -2.60 -31.51
N ILE A 276 -7.75 -1.28 -31.45
CA ILE A 276 -8.50 -0.61 -30.39
C ILE A 276 -9.91 -0.34 -30.93
N PRO A 277 -10.98 -0.95 -30.37
CA PRO A 277 -12.32 -0.69 -30.86
C PRO A 277 -12.75 0.75 -30.57
N ASP A 278 -13.34 1.43 -31.56
CA ASP A 278 -13.83 2.80 -31.46
C ASP A 278 -14.90 2.99 -30.37
N SER A 279 -15.49 1.89 -29.89
CA SER A 279 -16.43 1.90 -28.76
C SER A 279 -15.79 2.13 -27.39
N VAL A 280 -14.46 2.02 -27.27
CA VAL A 280 -13.75 2.15 -25.99
C VAL A 280 -13.37 3.61 -25.76
N THR A 281 -13.89 4.19 -24.69
CA THR A 281 -13.52 5.53 -24.24
C THR A 281 -12.16 5.51 -23.55
N LEU A 282 -11.25 6.40 -23.91
CA LEU A 282 -10.01 6.66 -23.15
C LEU A 282 -10.22 7.81 -22.18
N VAL A 283 -9.91 7.59 -20.90
CA VAL A 283 -9.67 8.64 -19.91
C VAL A 283 -8.17 8.68 -19.62
N TYR A 284 -7.48 9.66 -20.17
CA TYR A 284 -6.02 9.77 -20.05
C TYR A 284 -5.60 10.96 -19.16
N PHE A 285 -4.38 10.85 -18.62
CA PHE A 285 -3.75 11.93 -17.86
C PHE A 285 -2.64 12.59 -18.71
N PRO A 286 -2.30 13.86 -18.46
CA PRO A 286 -1.34 14.64 -19.25
C PRO A 286 0.04 14.02 -19.45
N ARG A 287 0.42 13.05 -18.60
CA ARG A 287 1.73 12.39 -18.67
C ARG A 287 1.78 11.17 -19.59
N VAL A 288 0.64 10.71 -20.10
CA VAL A 288 0.56 9.58 -21.04
C VAL A 288 1.29 9.95 -22.33
N PRO A 289 2.08 9.06 -22.95
CA PRO A 289 2.76 9.36 -24.20
C PRO A 289 1.79 9.78 -25.31
N SER A 290 2.15 10.85 -26.02
CA SER A 290 1.37 11.42 -27.12
C SER A 290 1.05 10.40 -28.20
N SER A 291 1.97 9.46 -28.47
CA SER A 291 1.76 8.36 -29.42
C SER A 291 0.58 7.47 -29.05
N VAL A 292 0.33 7.22 -27.76
CA VAL A 292 -0.83 6.44 -27.30
C VAL A 292 -2.12 7.23 -27.48
N ILE A 293 -2.09 8.53 -27.18
CA ILE A 293 -3.24 9.44 -27.35
C ILE A 293 -3.61 9.57 -28.84
N GLU A 294 -2.61 9.67 -29.72
CA GLU A 294 -2.76 9.82 -31.17
C GLU A 294 -3.28 8.56 -31.85
N HIS A 295 -2.90 7.38 -31.35
CA HIS A 295 -3.35 6.10 -31.89
C HIS A 295 -4.75 5.70 -31.42
N TRP A 296 -5.31 6.41 -30.44
CA TRP A 296 -6.62 6.09 -29.89
C TRP A 296 -7.74 6.52 -30.85
N THR A 297 -8.51 5.55 -31.34
CA THR A 297 -9.56 5.78 -32.34
C THR A 297 -10.94 6.07 -31.74
N GLY A 298 -11.18 5.62 -30.50
CA GLY A 298 -12.41 5.89 -29.77
C GLY A 298 -12.46 7.28 -29.12
N PRO A 299 -13.56 7.60 -28.40
CA PRO A 299 -13.67 8.87 -27.66
C PRO A 299 -12.54 9.03 -26.64
N ARG A 300 -12.02 10.25 -26.51
CA ARG A 300 -10.99 10.59 -25.53
C ARG A 300 -11.48 11.68 -24.59
N PHE A 301 -11.14 11.53 -23.32
CA PHE A 301 -11.40 12.47 -22.25
C PHE A 301 -10.13 12.56 -21.41
N ASN A 302 -9.96 13.68 -20.72
CA ASN A 302 -8.81 13.86 -19.86
C ASN A 302 -9.21 14.19 -18.42
N ALA A 303 -8.33 13.78 -17.50
CA ALA A 303 -8.43 14.02 -16.07
C ALA A 303 -7.02 14.24 -15.49
N TYR A 304 -6.93 14.91 -14.35
CA TYR A 304 -5.67 15.19 -13.68
C TYR A 304 -5.57 14.49 -12.33
N SER A 305 -4.35 14.34 -11.83
CA SER A 305 -4.16 13.93 -10.44
C SER A 305 -4.45 15.10 -9.50
N LYS A 306 -4.84 14.78 -8.27
CA LYS A 306 -4.90 15.74 -7.15
C LYS A 306 -3.52 16.17 -6.64
N ALA A 307 -2.42 15.61 -7.15
CA ALA A 307 -1.06 16.01 -6.78
C ALA A 307 -0.77 17.46 -7.22
N THR A 308 0.01 18.18 -6.42
CA THR A 308 0.33 19.62 -6.61
C THR A 308 1.00 19.92 -7.95
N LEU A 309 1.71 18.96 -8.53
CA LEU A 309 2.36 19.11 -9.83
C LEU A 309 1.39 19.39 -10.99
N TYR A 310 0.09 19.12 -10.81
CA TYR A 310 -0.95 19.42 -11.80
C TYR A 310 -1.67 20.76 -11.55
N ASP A 311 -1.35 21.48 -10.47
CA ASP A 311 -2.12 22.68 -10.06
C ASP A 311 -2.06 23.80 -11.10
N GLU A 312 -0.88 24.06 -11.67
CA GLU A 312 -0.74 25.09 -12.71
C GLU A 312 -1.49 24.73 -14.01
N LEU A 313 -1.46 23.45 -14.38
CA LEU A 313 -2.14 22.95 -15.55
C LEU A 313 -3.66 23.03 -15.37
N ASP A 314 -4.15 22.67 -14.19
CA ASP A 314 -5.57 22.78 -13.81
C ASP A 314 -6.05 24.24 -13.73
N ALA A 315 -5.22 25.16 -13.22
CA ALA A 315 -5.57 26.58 -13.19
C ALA A 315 -5.76 27.17 -14.60
N LYS A 316 -5.00 26.69 -15.60
CA LYS A 316 -5.09 27.15 -17.00
C LYS A 316 -6.16 26.40 -17.79
N HIS A 317 -6.25 25.09 -17.60
CA HIS A 317 -7.16 24.19 -18.30
C HIS A 317 -7.88 23.30 -17.29
N PRO A 318 -8.90 23.81 -16.58
CA PRO A 318 -9.57 23.06 -15.51
C PRO A 318 -10.13 21.74 -15.99
N LYS A 319 -9.88 20.66 -15.25
CA LYS A 319 -10.40 19.30 -15.54
C LYS A 319 -10.78 18.56 -14.26
N LEU A 320 -11.47 17.44 -14.39
CA LEU A 320 -11.71 16.53 -13.28
C LEU A 320 -10.39 16.10 -12.64
N ARG A 321 -10.26 16.30 -11.33
CA ARG A 321 -9.12 15.81 -10.55
C ARG A 321 -9.48 14.55 -9.79
N LEU A 322 -8.76 13.47 -10.09
CA LEU A 322 -8.95 12.14 -9.51
C LEU A 322 -7.83 11.80 -8.51
N PHE A 323 -8.17 10.96 -7.54
CA PHE A 323 -7.23 10.38 -6.59
C PHE A 323 -6.26 9.45 -7.32
N THR A 324 -4.97 9.60 -7.02
CA THR A 324 -3.89 8.77 -7.56
C THR A 324 -2.87 8.53 -6.46
N ASN A 325 -2.37 7.30 -6.33
CA ASN A 325 -1.21 7.04 -5.50
C ASN A 325 -0.35 5.88 -6.05
N GLY A 326 0.20 6.09 -7.25
CA GLY A 326 1.22 5.22 -7.84
C GLY A 326 0.73 4.06 -8.73
N SER A 327 -0.54 3.65 -8.65
CA SER A 327 -1.15 2.68 -9.58
C SER A 327 -2.35 3.27 -10.33
N VAL A 328 -2.52 2.89 -11.60
CA VAL A 328 -3.65 3.24 -12.48
C VAL A 328 -5.00 2.80 -11.89
N ILE A 329 -5.00 1.82 -10.98
CA ILE A 329 -6.22 1.38 -10.32
C ILE A 329 -6.86 2.48 -9.46
N HIS A 330 -6.05 3.37 -8.87
CA HIS A 330 -6.56 4.45 -8.01
C HIS A 330 -7.46 5.43 -8.76
N PRO A 331 -7.02 6.05 -9.88
CA PRO A 331 -7.89 6.92 -10.65
C PRO A 331 -9.04 6.17 -11.31
N ALA A 332 -8.89 4.89 -11.67
CA ALA A 332 -10.00 4.09 -12.20
C ALA A 332 -11.11 3.88 -11.16
N VAL A 333 -10.75 3.58 -9.91
CA VAL A 333 -11.71 3.46 -8.79
C VAL A 333 -12.32 4.82 -8.45
N ASP A 334 -11.54 5.91 -8.40
CA ASP A 334 -12.09 7.24 -8.11
C ASP A 334 -13.01 7.74 -9.24
N LEU A 335 -12.70 7.42 -10.50
CA LEU A 335 -13.58 7.69 -11.64
C LEU A 335 -14.90 6.92 -11.50
N ALA A 336 -14.85 5.62 -11.18
CA ALA A 336 -16.07 4.83 -10.95
C ALA A 336 -16.97 5.45 -9.87
N ALA A 337 -16.38 5.87 -8.74
CA ALA A 337 -17.12 6.54 -7.67
C ALA A 337 -17.65 7.92 -8.08
N PHE A 338 -16.89 8.67 -8.88
CA PHE A 338 -17.32 9.96 -9.44
C PHE A 338 -18.52 9.81 -10.39
N LEU A 339 -18.55 8.74 -11.18
CA LEU A 339 -19.63 8.40 -12.13
C LEU A 339 -20.87 7.78 -11.45
N ASN A 340 -21.14 8.12 -10.19
CA ASN A 340 -22.32 7.71 -9.41
C ASN A 340 -22.42 6.21 -9.09
N SER A 341 -21.33 5.45 -9.17
CA SER A 341 -21.33 4.06 -8.71
C SER A 341 -21.46 4.01 -7.20
N TRP A 342 -22.44 3.26 -6.68
CA TRP A 342 -22.54 2.95 -5.25
C TRP A 342 -22.19 1.50 -4.94
N GLU A 343 -21.98 0.65 -5.96
CA GLU A 343 -21.27 -0.62 -5.83
C GLU A 343 -20.14 -0.74 -6.85
N ILE A 344 -18.94 -1.05 -6.37
CA ILE A 344 -17.73 -1.23 -7.18
C ILE A 344 -17.16 -2.62 -6.91
N THR A 345 -17.02 -3.44 -7.95
CA THR A 345 -16.37 -4.76 -7.87
C THR A 345 -15.02 -4.71 -8.56
N LEU A 346 -13.97 -5.11 -7.84
CA LEU A 346 -12.58 -5.07 -8.27
C LEU A 346 -12.15 -6.43 -8.82
N PHE A 347 -11.57 -6.44 -10.02
CA PHE A 347 -11.02 -7.63 -10.70
C PHE A 347 -9.54 -7.41 -10.99
N GLY A 348 -8.69 -8.43 -10.78
CA GLY A 348 -7.25 -8.31 -11.02
C GLY A 348 -6.57 -7.21 -10.18
N CYS A 349 -7.07 -6.94 -8.98
CA CYS A 349 -6.51 -5.97 -8.03
C CYS A 349 -5.72 -6.69 -6.94
N ASP A 350 -4.67 -7.42 -7.35
CA ASP A 350 -4.06 -8.43 -6.49
C ASP A 350 -3.09 -7.86 -5.46
N PHE A 351 -2.30 -6.83 -5.81
CA PHE A 351 -1.27 -6.26 -4.93
C PHE A 351 -0.32 -7.30 -4.29
N SER A 352 -0.14 -8.42 -4.97
CA SER A 352 0.70 -9.57 -4.62
C SER A 352 0.93 -10.38 -5.90
N TYR A 353 1.59 -11.55 -5.78
CA TYR A 353 1.87 -12.44 -6.90
C TYR A 353 1.10 -13.77 -6.85
N PRO A 354 -0.24 -13.79 -6.97
CA PRO A 354 -0.98 -15.04 -7.15
C PRO A 354 -0.39 -15.83 -8.34
N ASN A 355 -0.30 -17.15 -8.18
CA ASN A 355 0.25 -18.04 -9.21
C ASN A 355 1.69 -17.72 -9.66
N ASN A 356 2.48 -17.00 -8.85
CA ASN A 356 3.83 -16.53 -9.18
C ASN A 356 3.89 -15.69 -10.48
N LYS A 357 2.82 -14.95 -10.78
CA LYS A 357 2.75 -14.01 -11.91
C LYS A 357 2.64 -12.58 -11.40
N THR A 358 3.19 -11.63 -12.15
CA THR A 358 3.01 -10.18 -11.89
C THR A 358 1.71 -9.65 -12.48
N HIS A 359 1.31 -10.11 -13.67
CA HIS A 359 0.15 -9.62 -14.39
C HIS A 359 -0.55 -10.77 -15.13
N ALA A 360 -1.84 -10.63 -15.40
CA ALA A 360 -2.59 -11.52 -16.28
C ALA A 360 -2.11 -11.39 -17.73
N PHE A 361 -2.13 -12.47 -18.51
CA PHE A 361 -1.69 -12.55 -19.92
C PHE A 361 -0.19 -12.36 -20.16
N TRP A 362 0.50 -11.52 -19.41
CA TRP A 362 1.93 -11.23 -19.59
C TRP A 362 2.82 -12.29 -18.95
N GLU A 363 3.93 -12.61 -19.59
CA GLU A 363 5.00 -13.41 -18.97
C GLU A 363 5.60 -12.66 -17.77
N ASP A 364 6.00 -13.41 -16.75
CA ASP A 364 6.53 -12.84 -15.52
C ASP A 364 7.80 -12.00 -15.78
N GLY A 365 7.84 -10.79 -15.21
CA GLY A 365 8.94 -9.85 -15.37
C GLY A 365 8.87 -8.94 -16.61
N LEU A 366 7.86 -9.05 -17.48
CA LEU A 366 7.76 -8.19 -18.66
C LEU A 366 7.32 -6.75 -18.35
N LEU A 367 6.46 -6.57 -17.34
CA LEU A 367 5.92 -5.26 -16.95
C LEU A 367 6.50 -4.74 -15.63
N GLY A 368 7.47 -5.44 -15.04
CA GLY A 368 8.05 -5.11 -13.73
C GLY A 368 9.03 -6.16 -13.23
N PRO A 369 9.48 -6.08 -11.95
CA PRO A 369 10.29 -7.11 -11.32
C PRO A 369 9.59 -8.47 -11.31
N LYS A 370 10.37 -9.56 -11.24
CA LYS A 370 9.83 -10.93 -11.22
C LYS A 370 9.25 -11.29 -9.85
N ALA A 371 8.21 -12.12 -9.84
CA ALA A 371 7.60 -12.60 -8.60
C ALA A 371 8.60 -13.31 -7.67
N SER A 372 9.59 -14.02 -8.24
CA SER A 372 10.62 -14.74 -7.47
C SER A 372 11.59 -13.83 -6.71
N GLU A 373 11.65 -12.54 -7.06
CA GLU A 373 12.55 -11.56 -6.43
C GLU A 373 11.89 -10.85 -5.23
N ALA A 374 10.60 -11.10 -5.00
CA ALA A 374 9.82 -10.49 -3.95
C ALA A 374 10.37 -10.80 -2.55
N LYS A 375 10.63 -9.74 -1.77
CA LYS A 375 11.18 -9.83 -0.40
C LYS A 375 10.17 -9.47 0.68
N HIS A 376 8.96 -9.07 0.28
CA HIS A 376 7.92 -8.61 1.17
C HIS A 376 6.68 -9.50 1.06
N TRP A 377 5.76 -9.31 2.01
CA TRP A 377 4.55 -10.13 2.10
C TRP A 377 3.32 -9.32 2.49
N VAL A 378 2.15 -9.78 2.09
CA VAL A 378 0.85 -9.30 2.60
C VAL A 378 -0.01 -10.51 2.94
N ILE A 379 -1.11 -10.28 3.66
CA ILE A 379 -2.10 -11.32 3.93
C ILE A 379 -3.12 -11.33 2.78
N ASN A 380 -3.32 -12.48 2.16
CA ASN A 380 -4.34 -12.64 1.11
C ASN A 380 -5.76 -12.75 1.70
N GLY A 381 -6.76 -12.85 0.83
CA GLY A 381 -8.16 -13.02 1.24
C GLY A 381 -8.45 -14.30 2.03
N HIS A 382 -7.61 -15.34 1.92
CA HIS A 382 -7.70 -16.59 2.68
C HIS A 382 -7.06 -16.52 4.07
N GLY A 383 -6.22 -15.50 4.32
CA GLY A 383 -5.48 -15.35 5.58
C GLY A 383 -4.00 -15.79 5.52
N ASP A 384 -3.52 -16.20 4.34
CA ASP A 384 -2.16 -16.67 4.13
C ASP A 384 -1.20 -15.53 3.79
N LYS A 385 0.09 -15.71 4.12
CA LYS A 385 1.15 -14.82 3.64
C LYS A 385 1.44 -15.09 2.17
N VAL A 386 1.29 -14.06 1.35
CA VAL A 386 1.63 -14.08 -0.08
C VAL A 386 2.73 -13.07 -0.39
N ALA A 387 3.60 -13.41 -1.33
CA ALA A 387 4.71 -12.56 -1.74
C ALA A 387 4.21 -11.28 -2.44
N THR A 388 4.90 -10.17 -2.21
CA THR A 388 4.59 -8.86 -2.80
C THR A 388 5.83 -7.96 -2.81
N ASP A 389 5.74 -6.82 -3.48
CA ASP A 389 6.73 -5.75 -3.47
C ASP A 389 6.29 -4.56 -2.61
N LEU A 390 7.25 -3.68 -2.27
CA LEU A 390 6.97 -2.47 -1.47
C LEU A 390 5.99 -1.52 -2.14
N ASN A 391 6.06 -1.35 -3.46
CA ASN A 391 5.14 -0.49 -4.20
C ASN A 391 3.71 -1.08 -4.20
N PHE A 392 3.56 -2.40 -4.29
CA PHE A 392 2.25 -3.05 -4.22
C PHE A 392 1.61 -2.90 -2.84
N ARG A 393 2.40 -2.99 -1.76
CA ARG A 393 1.94 -2.59 -0.42
C ARG A 393 1.49 -1.13 -0.39
N ALA A 394 2.25 -0.21 -0.99
CA ALA A 394 1.87 1.20 -1.09
C ALA A 394 0.51 1.38 -1.78
N TYR A 395 0.32 0.72 -2.93
CA TYR A 395 -0.93 0.80 -3.69
C TYR A 395 -2.10 0.23 -2.89
N LEU A 396 -1.92 -0.92 -2.25
CA LEU A 396 -2.93 -1.54 -1.40
C LEU A 396 -3.34 -0.61 -0.24
N ARG A 397 -2.38 -0.09 0.54
CA ARG A 397 -2.66 0.81 1.66
C ARG A 397 -3.37 2.09 1.21
N SER A 398 -3.00 2.59 0.04
CA SER A 398 -3.60 3.81 -0.55
C SER A 398 -5.03 3.59 -1.00
N LEU A 399 -5.31 2.47 -1.65
CA LEU A 399 -6.66 2.07 -2.03
C LEU A 399 -7.55 1.87 -0.80
N GLU A 400 -7.07 1.20 0.24
CA GLU A 400 -7.84 1.03 1.48
C GLU A 400 -8.12 2.34 2.21
N HIS A 401 -7.15 3.27 2.20
CA HIS A 401 -7.38 4.62 2.72
C HIS A 401 -8.49 5.33 1.93
N TYR A 402 -8.44 5.25 0.60
CA TYR A 402 -9.47 5.82 -0.27
C TYR A 402 -10.86 5.21 0.00
N ILE A 403 -10.95 3.88 0.09
CA ILE A 403 -12.21 3.17 0.38
C ILE A 403 -12.82 3.66 1.69
N ARG A 404 -12.01 3.85 2.73
CA ARG A 404 -12.47 4.36 4.04
C ARG A 404 -13.07 5.75 3.98
N LEU A 405 -12.62 6.60 3.05
CA LEU A 405 -13.15 7.94 2.82
C LEU A 405 -14.44 7.96 1.98
N LYS A 406 -14.92 6.79 1.53
CA LYS A 406 -16.11 6.63 0.69
C LYS A 406 -17.15 5.69 1.31
N PRO A 407 -17.64 5.94 2.54
CA PRO A 407 -18.56 5.03 3.24
C PRO A 407 -19.91 4.82 2.51
N GLN A 408 -20.26 5.70 1.57
CA GLN A 408 -21.46 5.59 0.74
C GLN A 408 -21.33 4.61 -0.45
N VAL A 409 -20.12 4.12 -0.74
CA VAL A 409 -19.84 3.19 -1.84
C VAL A 409 -19.46 1.83 -1.25
N LYS A 410 -20.11 0.76 -1.72
CA LYS A 410 -19.74 -0.61 -1.37
C LYS A 410 -18.65 -1.09 -2.31
N PHE A 411 -17.55 -1.57 -1.74
CA PHE A 411 -16.45 -2.14 -2.49
C PHE A 411 -16.45 -3.66 -2.33
N TYR A 412 -16.13 -4.34 -3.43
CA TYR A 412 -15.99 -5.78 -3.45
C TYR A 412 -14.68 -6.18 -4.12
N GLN A 413 -14.02 -7.21 -3.61
CA GLN A 413 -12.93 -7.90 -4.31
C GLN A 413 -13.45 -9.24 -4.83
N SER A 414 -13.12 -9.55 -6.10
CA SER A 414 -13.59 -10.77 -6.78
C SER A 414 -12.75 -12.01 -6.49
N SER A 415 -11.49 -11.85 -6.06
CA SER A 415 -10.60 -12.95 -5.67
C SER A 415 -10.19 -12.86 -4.20
N LEU A 416 -9.88 -14.03 -3.63
CA LEU A 416 -9.25 -14.18 -2.32
C LEU A 416 -7.76 -14.54 -2.43
N ASP A 417 -7.25 -14.84 -3.63
CA ASP A 417 -5.87 -15.27 -3.83
C ASP A 417 -4.89 -14.09 -3.82
N GLY A 418 -5.37 -12.92 -4.23
CA GLY A 418 -4.69 -11.63 -4.06
C GLY A 418 -4.70 -11.11 -2.62
N ALA A 419 -3.96 -10.03 -2.38
CA ALA A 419 -3.96 -9.34 -1.09
C ALA A 419 -5.39 -8.99 -0.63
N ARG A 420 -5.65 -9.17 0.66
CA ARG A 420 -6.90 -8.72 1.28
C ARG A 420 -6.96 -7.20 1.25
N ILE A 421 -8.05 -6.65 0.70
CA ILE A 421 -8.30 -5.21 0.62
C ILE A 421 -9.29 -4.84 1.74
N ASN A 422 -8.83 -4.22 2.82
CA ASN A 422 -9.74 -3.80 3.88
C ASN A 422 -10.74 -2.74 3.40
N GLY A 423 -12.00 -2.94 3.78
CA GLY A 423 -13.12 -2.13 3.31
C GLY A 423 -13.78 -2.68 2.04
N ALA A 424 -13.17 -3.68 1.38
CA ALA A 424 -13.81 -4.44 0.31
C ALA A 424 -14.29 -5.80 0.82
N GLN A 425 -15.53 -6.18 0.50
CA GLN A 425 -16.08 -7.50 0.82
C GLN A 425 -15.77 -8.50 -0.30
N TYR A 426 -15.65 -9.79 0.03
CA TYR A 426 -15.57 -10.80 -1.02
C TYR A 426 -16.91 -10.91 -1.77
N ARG A 427 -16.85 -10.97 -3.10
CA ARG A 427 -17.99 -11.25 -3.96
C ARG A 427 -17.61 -12.36 -4.93
N GLU A 428 -18.30 -13.49 -4.83
CA GLU A 428 -18.12 -14.57 -5.81
C GLU A 428 -18.67 -14.11 -7.17
N CYS A 429 -17.82 -14.20 -8.20
CA CYS A 429 -18.12 -13.77 -9.57
C CYS A 429 -17.86 -14.93 -10.54
N LYS A 430 -18.71 -15.96 -10.48
CA LYS A 430 -18.69 -17.12 -11.37
C LYS A 430 -19.98 -17.17 -12.20
N VAL A 431 -19.95 -17.89 -13.32
CA VAL A 431 -21.10 -18.08 -14.23
C VAL A 431 -22.00 -19.21 -13.76
#